data_AF-A0A955VNJ5-F1
#
_entry.id   AF-A0A955VNJ5-F1
#
_cell.length_a   1.000
_cell.length_b   1.000
_cell.length_c   1.000
_cell.angle_alpha   90.00
_cell.angle_beta   90.00
_cell.angle_gamma   90.00
#
_symmetry.space_group_name_H-M   'P 1'
#
loop_
_entity.id
_entity.type
_entity.pdbx_description
1 polymer ?
#
loop_
_entity_poly.entity_id
_entity_poly.type
_entity_poly.pdbx_seq_one_letter_code
_entity_poly.pdbx_strand_id
1 'polypeptide(L)'
;MAHHALPAVYDAFAPAFEYAVPFLVITERNRHAFNTRDIFGYQIADELVFDPQRLQNRVFLQVLDRLNILNFGPAGLDMPQWAFYDCAVMPGIVFGFAARSHAFPEWVYRAFEIPVDYQGYIPLSMHQAIPLVDRRSWLGYTISGIREVSWGIGPPGLNSLTLIMAAKGLGISYLYSVNQWGSTKLDQFVQLGPLELLTAYTPAHTEPRTMTFRIAIDDE
;
A
#
# COMPACT_ATOMS: atom_id res chain seq x y z
N MET A 1 22.41 -18.77 -2.92
CA MET A 1 21.28 -19.09 -2.02
C MET A 1 20.04 -19.09 -2.89
N ALA A 2 19.27 -20.18 -2.88
CA ALA A 2 18.20 -20.42 -3.83
C ALA A 2 16.92 -19.68 -3.43
N HIS A 3 16.44 -18.80 -4.31
CA HIS A 3 15.15 -18.10 -4.21
C HIS A 3 14.02 -19.06 -4.62
N HIS A 4 13.28 -19.62 -3.66
CA HIS A 4 12.18 -20.56 -3.94
C HIS A 4 10.77 -20.03 -3.60
N ALA A 5 10.63 -18.82 -3.02
CA ALA A 5 9.31 -18.28 -2.62
C ALA A 5 8.59 -17.46 -3.71
N LEU A 6 9.29 -17.06 -4.77
CA LEU A 6 8.74 -16.21 -5.84
C LEU A 6 7.82 -16.91 -6.85
N PRO A 7 8.11 -18.14 -7.35
CA PRO A 7 7.41 -18.66 -8.53
C PRO A 7 5.89 -18.76 -8.37
N ALA A 8 5.41 -19.26 -7.23
CA ALA A 8 3.97 -19.43 -7.01
C ALA A 8 3.21 -18.09 -6.92
N VAL A 9 3.80 -17.08 -6.29
CA VAL A 9 3.22 -15.72 -6.25
C VAL A 9 3.29 -15.07 -7.63
N TYR A 10 4.40 -15.25 -8.34
CA TYR A 10 4.55 -14.71 -9.69
C TYR A 10 3.53 -15.33 -10.65
N ASP A 11 3.35 -16.65 -10.60
CA ASP A 11 2.40 -17.37 -11.45
C ASP A 11 0.95 -16.98 -11.13
N ALA A 12 0.60 -16.87 -9.84
CA ALA A 12 -0.74 -16.46 -9.40
C ALA A 12 -1.09 -15.02 -9.78
N PHE A 13 -0.09 -14.15 -9.91
CA PHE A 13 -0.26 -12.71 -10.18
C PHE A 13 0.47 -12.25 -11.45
N ALA A 14 0.76 -13.14 -12.39
CA ALA A 14 1.52 -12.80 -13.61
C ALA A 14 0.92 -11.60 -14.37
N PRO A 15 -0.42 -11.50 -14.57
CA PRO A 15 -1.02 -10.33 -15.22
C PRO A 15 -0.72 -9.01 -14.50
N ALA A 16 -0.48 -9.05 -13.19
CA ALA A 16 -0.14 -7.86 -12.44
C ALA A 16 1.29 -7.39 -12.65
N PHE A 17 2.25 -8.32 -12.69
CA PHE A 17 3.64 -8.00 -12.99
C PHE A 17 3.87 -7.58 -14.45
N GLU A 18 3.02 -8.02 -15.37
CA GLU A 18 3.02 -7.54 -16.76
C GLU A 18 2.45 -6.13 -16.90
N TYR A 19 1.43 -5.79 -16.11
CA TYR A 19 0.72 -4.50 -16.21
C TYR A 19 1.37 -3.39 -15.39
N ALA A 20 1.95 -3.73 -14.24
CA ALA A 20 2.39 -2.77 -13.24
C ALA A 20 3.76 -3.11 -12.66
N VAL A 21 4.45 -2.07 -12.21
CA VAL A 21 5.76 -2.16 -11.56
C VAL A 21 5.64 -1.76 -10.08
N PRO A 22 6.35 -2.42 -9.16
CA PRO A 22 6.32 -2.04 -7.77
C PRO A 22 7.04 -0.71 -7.54
N PHE A 23 6.57 0.07 -6.57
CA PHE A 23 7.19 1.31 -6.13
C PHE A 23 7.30 1.35 -4.60
N LEU A 24 8.13 2.28 -4.13
CA LEU A 24 8.32 2.54 -2.71
C LEU A 24 8.25 4.05 -2.45
N VAL A 25 7.47 4.48 -1.46
CA VAL A 25 7.61 5.81 -0.86
C VAL A 25 8.24 5.65 0.50
N ILE A 26 9.41 6.25 0.70
CA ILE A 26 10.19 6.09 1.91
C ILE A 26 11.19 7.25 2.05
N THR A 27 11.40 7.74 3.27
CA THR A 27 12.46 8.73 3.51
C THR A 27 13.84 8.09 3.37
N GLU A 28 14.86 8.86 2.96
CA GLU A 28 16.23 8.34 2.85
C GLU A 28 16.72 7.73 4.18
N ARG A 29 16.35 8.35 5.31
CA ARG A 29 16.63 7.84 6.65
C ARG A 29 16.06 6.44 6.87
N ASN A 30 14.80 6.22 6.52
CA ASN A 30 14.13 4.93 6.71
C ASN A 30 14.65 3.89 5.71
N ARG A 31 15.01 4.29 4.48
CA ARG A 31 15.56 3.39 3.46
C ARG A 31 16.81 2.65 3.94
N HIS A 32 17.65 3.29 4.75
CA HIS A 32 18.81 2.64 5.37
C HIS A 32 18.46 1.72 6.54
N ALA A 33 17.32 1.95 7.21
CA ALA A 33 16.89 1.21 8.37
C ALA A 33 16.15 -0.10 8.02
N PHE A 34 15.52 -0.16 6.84
CA PHE A 34 14.74 -1.30 6.38
C PHE A 34 15.38 -1.95 5.15
N ASN A 35 15.34 -3.28 5.07
CA ASN A 35 15.76 -3.99 3.86
C ASN A 35 14.74 -3.75 2.75
N THR A 36 14.95 -2.69 1.97
CA THR A 36 13.99 -2.19 0.97
C THR A 36 14.48 -2.33 -0.47
N ARG A 37 15.72 -2.84 -0.64
CA ARG A 37 16.31 -3.11 -1.95
C ARG A 37 15.79 -4.39 -2.59
N ASP A 38 15.29 -5.30 -1.77
CA ASP A 38 14.69 -6.56 -2.17
C ASP A 38 13.39 -6.73 -1.39
N ILE A 39 12.26 -6.49 -2.06
CA ILE A 39 10.93 -6.72 -1.51
C ILE A 39 10.45 -8.05 -2.06
N PHE A 40 10.59 -9.09 -1.22
CA PHE A 40 10.12 -10.44 -1.51
C PHE A 40 10.70 -11.05 -2.80
N GLY A 41 11.98 -10.82 -3.06
CA GLY A 41 12.71 -11.27 -4.24
C GLY A 41 12.63 -10.31 -5.43
N TYR A 42 11.96 -9.16 -5.29
CA TYR A 42 11.85 -8.13 -6.32
C TYR A 42 12.72 -6.92 -6.01
N GLN A 43 13.57 -6.53 -6.97
CA GLN A 43 14.38 -5.32 -6.88
C GLN A 43 13.60 -4.13 -7.46
N ILE A 44 13.30 -3.15 -6.60
CA ILE A 44 12.62 -1.92 -7.02
C ILE A 44 13.65 -1.00 -7.68
N ALA A 45 13.37 -0.57 -8.91
CA ALA A 45 14.24 0.37 -9.63
C ALA A 45 14.32 1.71 -8.88
N ASP A 46 15.49 2.36 -8.88
CA ASP A 46 15.71 3.61 -8.14
C ASP A 46 14.73 4.74 -8.54
N GLU A 47 14.32 4.78 -9.81
CA GLU A 47 13.31 5.74 -10.32
C GLU A 47 11.89 5.51 -9.78
N LEU A 48 11.64 4.36 -9.17
CA LEU A 48 10.38 3.98 -8.50
C LEU A 48 10.50 4.07 -6.97
N VAL A 49 11.59 4.66 -6.46
CA VAL A 49 11.76 4.98 -5.04
C VAL A 49 11.57 6.49 -4.84
N PHE A 50 10.46 6.86 -4.21
CA PHE A 50 10.03 8.23 -4.02
C PHE A 50 10.27 8.66 -2.56
N ASP A 51 11.27 9.51 -2.34
CA ASP A 51 11.44 10.20 -1.06
C ASP A 51 10.44 11.35 -0.93
N PRO A 52 9.54 11.34 0.09
CA PRO A 52 8.53 12.37 0.29
C PRO A 52 9.12 13.76 0.62
N GLN A 53 10.41 13.83 0.96
CA GLN A 53 11.12 15.06 1.31
C GLN A 53 11.78 15.73 0.11
N ARG A 54 11.66 15.14 -1.10
CA ARG A 54 12.25 15.67 -2.34
C ARG A 54 11.18 16.29 -3.22
N LEU A 55 11.42 17.55 -3.61
CA LEU A 55 10.49 18.31 -4.45
C LEU A 55 10.18 17.60 -5.79
N GLN A 56 11.15 16.90 -6.37
CA GLN A 56 10.99 16.16 -7.62
C GLN A 56 9.91 15.05 -7.55
N ASN A 57 9.60 14.55 -6.35
CA ASN A 57 8.62 13.48 -6.15
C ASN A 57 7.21 14.02 -5.91
N ARG A 58 7.03 15.34 -5.83
CA ARG A 58 5.77 16.00 -5.46
C ARG A 58 4.58 15.52 -6.28
N VAL A 59 4.71 15.44 -7.61
CA VAL A 59 3.58 15.09 -8.48
C VAL A 59 3.14 13.65 -8.22
N PHE A 60 4.08 12.70 -8.11
CA PHE A 60 3.74 11.32 -7.77
C PHE A 60 3.01 11.22 -6.42
N LEU A 61 3.49 11.93 -5.39
CA LEU A 61 2.88 11.95 -4.06
C LEU A 61 1.48 12.56 -4.08
N GLN A 62 1.23 13.58 -4.88
CA GLN A 62 -0.11 14.16 -5.07
C GLN A 62 -1.07 13.16 -5.73
N VAL A 63 -0.61 12.44 -6.75
CA VAL A 63 -1.42 11.41 -7.42
C VAL A 63 -1.67 10.22 -6.47
N LEU A 64 -0.70 9.86 -5.64
CA LEU A 64 -0.84 8.82 -4.60
C LEU A 64 -1.84 9.22 -3.51
N ASP A 65 -1.77 10.46 -3.02
CA ASP A 65 -2.76 11.00 -2.09
C ASP A 65 -4.17 10.98 -2.72
N ARG A 66 -4.27 11.29 -4.02
CA ARG A 66 -5.54 11.22 -4.71
C ARG A 66 -6.11 9.80 -4.81
N LEU A 67 -5.27 8.77 -4.96
CA LEU A 67 -5.70 7.38 -4.84
C LEU A 67 -6.39 7.12 -3.50
N ASN A 68 -5.80 7.64 -2.41
CA ASN A 68 -6.33 7.52 -1.06
C ASN A 68 -7.70 8.20 -0.93
N ILE A 69 -7.78 9.46 -1.37
CA ILE A 69 -9.01 10.27 -1.31
C ILE A 69 -10.14 9.60 -2.09
N LEU A 70 -9.87 9.05 -3.27
CA LEU A 70 -10.88 8.35 -4.05
C LEU A 70 -11.42 7.11 -3.31
N ASN A 71 -10.56 6.39 -2.58
CA ASN A 71 -10.93 5.16 -1.87
C ASN A 71 -11.69 5.44 -0.57
N PHE A 72 -11.34 6.50 0.18
CA PHE A 72 -11.85 6.72 1.54
C PHE A 72 -12.66 8.01 1.73
N GLY A 73 -12.49 9.01 0.86
CA GLY A 73 -13.21 10.28 0.92
C GLY A 73 -14.74 10.13 0.87
N PRO A 74 -15.32 9.24 0.04
CA PRO A 74 -16.77 9.00 0.05
C PRO A 74 -17.32 8.50 1.39
N ALA A 75 -16.48 7.89 2.22
CA ALA A 75 -16.83 7.41 3.56
C ALA A 75 -16.51 8.45 4.67
N GLY A 76 -16.01 9.64 4.32
CA GLY A 76 -15.54 10.64 5.29
C GLY A 76 -14.30 10.18 6.07
N LEU A 77 -13.53 9.27 5.49
CA LEU A 77 -12.30 8.71 6.06
C LEU A 77 -11.06 9.20 5.30
N ASP A 78 -11.18 10.29 4.53
CA ASP A 78 -10.02 10.92 3.91
C ASP A 78 -9.07 11.44 4.99
N MET A 79 -7.79 11.13 4.80
CA MET A 79 -6.74 11.57 5.69
C MET A 79 -6.20 12.92 5.20
N PRO A 80 -6.15 13.96 6.04
CA PRO A 80 -5.52 15.21 5.64
C PRO A 80 -4.03 14.98 5.39
N GLN A 81 -3.45 15.71 4.43
CA GLN A 81 -2.07 15.50 3.97
C GLN A 81 -1.01 15.56 5.09
N TRP A 82 -1.21 16.41 6.11
CA TRP A 82 -0.30 16.45 7.25
C TRP A 82 -0.29 15.11 8.01
N ALA A 83 -1.44 14.48 8.21
CA ALA A 83 -1.51 13.18 8.90
C ALA A 83 -0.96 12.06 8.01
N PHE A 84 -1.21 12.12 6.70
CA PHE A 84 -0.60 11.21 5.73
C PHE A 84 0.93 11.24 5.84
N TYR A 85 1.52 12.43 5.86
CA TYR A 85 2.96 12.56 5.96
C TYR A 85 3.49 12.29 7.38
N ASP A 86 3.03 13.03 8.39
CA ASP A 86 3.58 13.02 9.75
C ASP A 86 3.36 11.68 10.47
N CYS A 87 2.19 11.06 10.28
CA CYS A 87 1.78 9.87 11.03
C CYS A 87 2.03 8.58 10.26
N ALA A 88 2.05 8.59 8.93
CA ALA A 88 2.19 7.39 8.12
C ALA A 88 3.51 7.34 7.33
N VAL A 89 3.73 8.26 6.40
CA VAL A 89 4.86 8.15 5.47
C VAL A 89 6.21 8.45 6.14
N MET A 90 6.30 9.50 6.96
CA MET A 90 7.55 9.87 7.64
C MET A 90 8.06 8.78 8.60
N PRO A 91 7.23 8.19 9.48
CA PRO A 91 7.68 7.10 10.35
C PRO A 91 7.67 5.72 9.68
N GLY A 92 7.01 5.57 8.53
CA GLY A 92 6.75 4.30 7.89
C GLY A 92 7.25 4.21 6.45
N ILE A 93 6.52 3.43 5.67
CA ILE A 93 6.77 3.07 4.27
C ILE A 93 5.44 2.99 3.54
N VAL A 94 5.40 3.42 2.28
CA VAL A 94 4.33 3.03 1.35
C VAL A 94 4.91 2.10 0.29
N PHE A 95 4.36 0.90 0.17
CA PHE A 95 4.66 -0.02 -0.92
C PHE A 95 3.43 -0.14 -1.81
N GLY A 96 3.62 -0.26 -3.12
CA GLY A 96 2.49 -0.37 -4.03
C GLY A 96 2.91 -0.74 -5.44
N PHE A 97 1.94 -0.78 -6.34
CA PHE A 97 2.17 -0.95 -7.77
C PHE A 97 1.70 0.26 -8.55
N ALA A 98 2.46 0.64 -9.56
CA ALA A 98 2.18 1.75 -10.44
C ALA A 98 2.34 1.33 -11.91
N ALA A 99 1.72 2.08 -12.82
CA ALA A 99 1.89 1.92 -14.26
C ALA A 99 2.16 3.27 -14.92
N ARG A 100 2.75 3.26 -16.12
CA ARG A 100 3.04 4.49 -16.87
C ARG A 100 1.75 5.22 -17.26
N SER A 101 1.77 6.55 -17.20
CA SER A 101 0.56 7.38 -17.37
C SER A 101 -0.18 7.14 -18.69
N HIS A 102 0.52 6.97 -19.81
CA HIS A 102 -0.09 6.80 -21.14
C HIS A 102 -0.95 5.54 -21.32
N ALA A 103 -1.04 4.66 -20.32
CA ALA A 103 -1.87 3.45 -20.35
C ALA A 103 -3.34 3.67 -19.96
N PHE A 104 -3.74 4.89 -19.56
CA PHE A 104 -5.04 5.13 -18.96
C PHE A 104 -5.99 5.98 -19.83
N PRO A 105 -7.31 5.72 -19.76
CA PRO A 105 -8.31 6.58 -20.39
C PRO A 105 -8.37 7.96 -19.72
N GLU A 106 -8.79 8.98 -20.48
CA GLU A 106 -8.79 10.40 -20.06
C GLU A 106 -9.53 10.65 -18.73
N TRP A 107 -10.58 9.89 -18.44
CA TRP A 107 -11.31 10.06 -17.18
C TRP A 107 -10.45 9.73 -15.95
N VAL A 108 -9.44 8.84 -16.05
CA VAL A 108 -8.49 8.56 -14.96
C VAL A 108 -7.69 9.81 -14.65
N TYR A 109 -7.18 10.50 -15.68
CA TYR A 109 -6.45 11.75 -15.54
C TYR A 109 -7.27 12.81 -14.82
N ARG A 110 -8.55 12.94 -15.19
CA ARG A 110 -9.48 13.87 -14.50
C ARG A 110 -9.74 13.47 -13.06
N ALA A 111 -10.01 12.19 -12.79
CA ALA A 111 -10.30 11.70 -11.44
C ALA A 111 -9.11 11.85 -10.48
N PHE A 112 -7.91 11.55 -10.98
CA PHE A 112 -6.65 11.65 -10.24
C PHE A 112 -6.04 13.05 -10.25
N GLU A 113 -6.66 14.01 -10.93
CA GLU A 113 -6.18 15.40 -11.06
C GLU A 113 -4.72 15.44 -11.56
N ILE A 114 -4.40 14.58 -12.52
CA ILE A 114 -3.04 14.44 -13.06
C ILE A 114 -2.72 15.62 -13.97
N PRO A 115 -1.56 16.29 -13.81
CA PRO A 115 -1.14 17.36 -14.71
C PRO A 115 -1.05 16.89 -16.17
N VAL A 116 -1.48 17.74 -17.12
CA VAL A 116 -1.57 17.39 -18.55
C VAL A 116 -0.23 16.96 -19.15
N ASP A 117 0.87 17.50 -18.65
CA ASP A 117 2.23 17.22 -19.09
C ASP A 117 2.93 16.11 -18.27
N TYR A 118 2.25 15.49 -17.31
CA TYR A 118 2.84 14.45 -16.47
C TYR A 118 3.00 13.12 -17.22
N GLN A 119 4.25 12.73 -17.45
CA GLN A 119 4.63 11.48 -18.11
C GLN A 119 5.15 10.40 -17.13
N GLY A 120 4.93 10.60 -15.83
CA GLY A 120 5.41 9.70 -14.79
C GLY A 120 4.50 8.50 -14.56
N TYR A 121 4.69 7.88 -13.39
CA TYR A 121 3.92 6.73 -12.94
C TYR A 121 2.63 7.14 -12.23
N ILE A 122 1.57 6.36 -12.43
CA ILE A 122 0.30 6.46 -11.72
C ILE A 122 0.18 5.27 -10.77
N PRO A 123 0.05 5.49 -9.45
CA PRO A 123 -0.16 4.43 -8.48
C PRO A 123 -1.53 3.77 -8.67
N LEU A 124 -1.52 2.45 -8.73
CA LEU A 124 -2.70 1.61 -8.90
C LEU A 124 -3.12 0.94 -7.60
N SER A 125 -2.17 0.77 -6.69
CA SER A 125 -2.40 0.20 -5.37
C SER A 125 -1.36 0.74 -4.40
N MET A 126 -1.69 0.76 -3.12
CA MET A 126 -0.74 1.09 -2.08
C MET A 126 -1.11 0.41 -0.76
N HIS A 127 -0.09 0.01 -0.02
CA HIS A 127 -0.15 -0.35 1.38
C HIS A 127 0.78 0.55 2.18
N GLN A 128 0.24 1.19 3.21
CA GLN A 128 1.01 2.00 4.16
C GLN A 128 1.28 1.18 5.40
N ALA A 129 2.56 1.04 5.75
CA ALA A 129 3.00 0.24 6.87
C ALA A 129 3.92 1.07 7.77
N ILE A 130 3.63 1.08 9.07
CA ILE A 130 4.39 1.82 10.08
C ILE A 130 5.00 0.80 11.07
N PRO A 131 6.32 0.78 11.26
CA PRO A 131 6.97 -0.16 12.18
C PRO A 131 6.58 0.15 13.64
N LEU A 132 6.31 -0.89 14.42
CA LEU A 132 6.18 -0.79 15.88
C LEU A 132 7.55 -0.98 16.56
N VAL A 133 7.58 -0.79 17.88
CA VAL A 133 8.82 -0.76 18.69
C VAL A 133 9.67 -2.02 18.54
N ASP A 134 9.04 -3.19 18.41
CA ASP A 134 9.74 -4.48 18.31
C ASP A 134 10.29 -4.79 16.89
N ARG A 135 9.96 -3.97 15.88
CA ARG A 135 10.36 -4.06 14.46
C ARG A 135 9.93 -5.33 13.70
N ARG A 136 9.31 -6.29 14.36
CA ARG A 136 8.65 -7.45 13.73
C ARG A 136 7.17 -7.19 13.51
N SER A 137 6.61 -6.32 14.31
CA SER A 137 5.23 -5.88 14.28
C SER A 137 5.12 -4.55 13.54
N TRP A 138 4.10 -4.43 12.71
CA TRP A 138 3.83 -3.23 11.92
C TRP A 138 2.35 -2.89 11.98
N LEU A 139 2.04 -1.60 11.96
CA LEU A 139 0.70 -1.10 11.77
C LEU A 139 0.43 -0.92 10.27
N GLY A 140 -0.49 -1.72 9.73
CA GLY A 140 -1.07 -1.51 8.42
C GLY A 140 -2.06 -0.36 8.49
N TYR A 141 -1.63 0.82 8.07
CA TYR A 141 -2.39 2.06 8.22
C TYR A 141 -3.42 2.25 7.10
N THR A 142 -3.09 1.80 5.89
CA THR A 142 -3.97 1.95 4.72
C THR A 142 -3.69 0.85 3.69
N ILE A 143 -4.74 0.39 3.00
CA ILE A 143 -4.68 -0.38 1.76
C ILE A 143 -5.68 0.24 0.79
N SER A 144 -5.22 0.64 -0.40
CA SER A 144 -6.06 1.26 -1.43
C SER A 144 -5.74 0.68 -2.80
N GLY A 145 -6.73 0.64 -3.67
CA GLY A 145 -6.55 0.20 -5.05
C GLY A 145 -7.45 0.96 -6.00
N ILE A 146 -6.95 1.22 -7.20
CA ILE A 146 -7.71 1.90 -8.25
C ILE A 146 -8.96 1.10 -8.65
N ARG A 147 -8.91 -0.24 -8.55
CA ARG A 147 -10.05 -1.12 -8.82
C ARG A 147 -11.22 -0.96 -7.89
N GLU A 148 -10.99 -0.47 -6.67
CA GLU A 148 -12.07 -0.26 -5.70
C GLU A 148 -12.94 0.95 -6.09
N VAL A 149 -12.37 1.86 -6.88
CA VAL A 149 -13.01 3.13 -7.29
C VAL A 149 -13.23 3.22 -8.79
N SER A 150 -12.62 2.32 -9.57
CA SER A 150 -12.85 2.19 -10.99
C SER A 150 -12.70 0.74 -11.48
N TRP A 151 -13.83 0.18 -11.87
CA TRP A 151 -13.90 -1.14 -12.47
C TRP A 151 -13.22 -1.16 -13.84
N GLY A 152 -12.39 -2.19 -14.07
CA GLY A 152 -11.72 -2.43 -15.35
C GLY A 152 -10.34 -1.79 -15.51
N ILE A 153 -9.90 -0.98 -14.54
CA ILE A 153 -8.53 -0.46 -14.53
C ILE A 153 -7.61 -1.36 -13.72
N GLY A 154 -6.52 -1.82 -14.34
CA GLY A 154 -5.54 -2.70 -13.71
C GLY A 154 -5.98 -4.16 -13.53
N PRO A 155 -5.04 -5.02 -13.16
CA PRO A 155 -5.23 -6.46 -12.97
C PRO A 155 -6.07 -6.75 -11.69
N PRO A 156 -6.87 -7.83 -11.67
CA PRO A 156 -7.50 -8.30 -10.44
C PRO A 156 -6.43 -8.74 -9.41
N GLY A 157 -6.78 -8.69 -8.11
CA GLY A 157 -5.90 -9.16 -7.04
C GLY A 157 -4.75 -8.23 -6.66
N LEU A 158 -4.62 -7.04 -7.27
CA LEU A 158 -3.49 -6.14 -7.03
C LEU A 158 -3.33 -5.70 -5.57
N ASN A 159 -4.43 -5.49 -4.83
CA ASN A 159 -4.35 -5.13 -3.41
C ASN A 159 -3.86 -6.30 -2.56
N SER A 160 -4.32 -7.52 -2.84
CA SER A 160 -3.79 -8.72 -2.18
C SER A 160 -2.29 -8.89 -2.47
N LEU A 161 -1.87 -8.75 -3.73
CA LEU A 161 -0.45 -8.81 -4.09
C LEU A 161 0.37 -7.74 -3.37
N THR A 162 -0.13 -6.50 -3.34
CA THR A 162 0.52 -5.37 -2.65
C THR A 162 0.74 -5.69 -1.18
N LEU A 163 -0.29 -6.20 -0.52
CA LEU A 163 -0.27 -6.53 0.89
C LEU A 163 0.68 -7.70 1.18
N ILE A 164 0.62 -8.78 0.39
CA ILE A 164 1.50 -9.96 0.51
C ILE A 164 2.97 -9.55 0.33
N MET A 165 3.27 -8.81 -0.75
CA MET A 165 4.64 -8.38 -1.03
C MET A 165 5.17 -7.41 0.02
N ALA A 166 4.35 -6.47 0.50
CA ALA A 166 4.76 -5.59 1.58
C ALA A 166 5.02 -6.38 2.87
N ALA A 167 4.10 -7.26 3.26
CA ALA A 167 4.21 -8.04 4.50
C ALA A 167 5.44 -8.96 4.49
N LYS A 168 5.55 -9.83 3.47
CA LYS A 168 6.67 -10.77 3.37
C LYS A 168 7.99 -10.06 3.05
N GLY A 169 7.97 -9.03 2.19
CA GLY A 169 9.18 -8.31 1.78
C GLY A 169 9.76 -7.40 2.86
N LEU A 170 8.94 -6.84 3.75
CA LEU A 170 9.40 -6.06 4.91
C LEU A 170 9.69 -6.94 6.13
N GLY A 171 9.51 -8.26 6.03
CA GLY A 171 9.73 -9.20 7.14
C GLY A 171 8.76 -8.98 8.30
N ILE A 172 7.51 -8.61 8.00
CA ILE A 172 6.47 -8.37 9.00
C ILE A 172 6.03 -9.73 9.54
N SER A 173 6.21 -9.97 10.84
CA SER A 173 5.68 -11.17 11.52
C SER A 173 4.27 -10.93 12.04
N TYR A 174 3.95 -9.71 12.44
CA TYR A 174 2.64 -9.34 12.96
C TYR A 174 2.14 -8.04 12.31
N LEU A 175 1.01 -8.11 11.64
CA LEU A 175 0.36 -6.94 11.07
C LEU A 175 -0.82 -6.52 11.94
N TYR A 176 -0.66 -5.41 12.64
CA TYR A 176 -1.73 -4.73 13.37
C TYR A 176 -2.51 -3.87 12.40
N SER A 177 -3.82 -3.83 12.54
CA SER A 177 -4.66 -2.99 11.68
C SER A 177 -5.95 -2.58 12.38
N VAL A 178 -6.55 -1.53 11.84
CA VAL A 178 -7.78 -0.92 12.32
C VAL A 178 -8.74 -0.88 11.15
N ASN A 179 -9.96 -1.38 11.33
CA ASN A 179 -10.93 -1.44 10.24
C ASN A 179 -12.37 -1.33 10.79
N GLN A 180 -13.31 -0.94 9.93
CA GLN A 180 -14.72 -0.86 10.28
C GLN A 180 -15.39 -2.22 10.13
N TRP A 181 -16.28 -2.55 11.07
CA TRP A 181 -17.16 -3.71 10.96
C TRP A 181 -18.02 -3.62 9.70
N GLY A 182 -17.91 -4.63 8.82
CA GLY A 182 -18.61 -4.69 7.54
C GLY A 182 -17.79 -4.19 6.35
N SER A 183 -16.55 -3.73 6.58
CA SER A 183 -15.61 -3.41 5.51
C SER A 183 -15.18 -4.69 4.77
N THR A 184 -15.30 -4.68 3.44
CA THR A 184 -14.81 -5.76 2.57
C THR A 184 -13.29 -5.87 2.57
N LYS A 185 -12.58 -4.87 3.11
CA LYS A 185 -11.12 -4.92 3.24
C LYS A 185 -10.65 -5.95 4.26
N LEU A 186 -11.50 -6.38 5.20
CA LEU A 186 -11.14 -7.42 6.18
C LEU A 186 -10.70 -8.72 5.49
N ASP A 187 -11.38 -9.07 4.39
CA ASP A 187 -11.09 -10.26 3.60
C ASP A 187 -9.67 -10.25 3.01
N GLN A 188 -9.09 -9.07 2.79
CA GLN A 188 -7.71 -8.94 2.30
C GLN A 188 -6.69 -9.28 3.39
N PHE A 189 -6.99 -8.97 4.66
CA PHE A 189 -6.08 -9.22 5.78
C PHE A 189 -6.07 -10.67 6.23
N VAL A 190 -7.24 -11.32 6.29
CA VAL A 190 -7.36 -12.73 6.72
C VAL A 190 -6.70 -13.72 5.75
N GLN A 191 -6.40 -13.29 4.52
CA GLN A 191 -5.62 -14.07 3.55
C GLN A 191 -4.14 -14.20 3.92
N LEU A 192 -3.62 -13.33 4.80
CA LEU A 192 -2.20 -13.35 5.20
C LEU A 192 -1.91 -14.33 6.35
N GLY A 193 -2.94 -14.80 7.05
CA GLY A 193 -2.80 -15.66 8.21
C GLY A 193 -3.90 -15.45 9.24
N PRO A 194 -3.80 -16.10 10.41
CA PRO A 194 -4.84 -16.08 11.43
C PRO A 194 -5.03 -14.68 12.03
N LEU A 195 -6.30 -14.28 12.12
CA LEU A 195 -6.72 -13.01 12.71
C LEU A 195 -7.04 -13.17 14.20
N GLU A 196 -6.45 -12.32 15.02
CA GLU A 196 -6.76 -12.13 16.42
C GLU A 196 -7.43 -10.76 16.62
N LEU A 197 -8.67 -10.77 17.11
CA LEU A 197 -9.39 -9.55 17.46
C LEU A 197 -8.85 -9.01 18.80
N LEU A 198 -8.23 -7.82 18.77
CA LEU A 198 -7.71 -7.17 19.97
C LEU A 198 -8.79 -6.34 20.66
N THR A 199 -9.60 -5.63 19.87
CA THR A 199 -10.75 -4.87 20.36
C THR A 199 -11.91 -4.99 19.37
N ALA A 200 -13.10 -5.36 19.88
CA ALA A 200 -14.33 -5.29 19.09
C ALA A 200 -14.85 -3.85 18.91
N TYR A 201 -14.41 -2.94 19.79
CA TYR A 201 -14.70 -1.52 19.75
C TYR A 201 -13.44 -0.75 20.17
N THR A 202 -13.02 0.21 19.36
CA THR A 202 -11.83 1.03 19.60
C THR A 202 -12.26 2.41 20.11
N PRO A 203 -12.31 2.64 21.44
CA PRO A 203 -12.89 3.85 22.02
C PRO A 203 -12.13 5.13 21.68
N ALA A 204 -10.85 5.02 21.32
CA ALA A 204 -10.02 6.15 20.90
C ALA A 204 -10.20 6.52 19.42
N HIS A 205 -11.03 5.78 18.66
CA HIS A 205 -11.29 6.04 17.25
C HIS A 205 -12.59 6.82 17.08
N THR A 206 -12.62 7.73 16.10
CA THR A 206 -13.79 8.59 15.83
C THR A 206 -14.97 7.82 15.24
N GLU A 207 -14.71 6.78 14.45
CA GLU A 207 -15.74 5.89 13.89
C GLU A 207 -16.18 4.81 14.91
N PRO A 208 -17.45 4.82 15.38
CA PRO A 208 -17.92 3.90 16.43
C PRO A 208 -17.86 2.42 16.07
N ARG A 209 -17.90 2.06 14.79
CA ARG A 209 -17.87 0.65 14.34
C ARG A 209 -16.46 0.15 14.07
N THR A 210 -15.46 0.66 14.78
CA THR A 210 -14.06 0.33 14.55
C THR A 210 -13.56 -0.79 15.44
N MET A 211 -12.96 -1.81 14.81
CA MET A 211 -12.22 -2.87 15.49
C MET A 211 -10.71 -2.71 15.29
N THR A 212 -9.94 -3.18 16.26
CA THR A 212 -8.50 -3.37 16.14
C THR A 212 -8.20 -4.86 16.18
N PHE A 213 -7.34 -5.32 15.27
CA PHE A 213 -6.94 -6.71 15.18
C PHE A 213 -5.45 -6.84 14.85
N ARG A 214 -4.94 -8.05 15.03
CA ARG A 214 -3.60 -8.47 14.63
C ARG A 214 -3.71 -9.70 13.72
N ILE A 215 -2.90 -9.73 12.68
CA ILE A 215 -2.67 -10.91 11.85
C ILE A 215 -1.27 -11.43 12.14
N ALA A 216 -1.12 -12.72 12.42
CA ALA A 216 0.18 -13.38 12.33
C ALA A 216 0.43 -13.69 10.84
N ILE A 217 1.52 -13.16 10.30
CA ILE A 217 1.89 -13.40 8.89
C ILE A 217 2.56 -14.76 8.83
N ASP A 218 1.94 -15.70 8.13
CA ASP A 218 2.50 -17.04 7.95
C ASP A 218 3.55 -17.01 6.83
N ASP A 219 4.70 -17.64 7.09
CA ASP A 219 5.78 -17.78 6.11
C ASP A 219 5.45 -18.83 5.03
N GLU A 220 4.53 -19.75 5.33
CA GLU A 220 4.04 -20.80 4.41
C GLU A 220 3.23 -20.25 3.21
#